data_AF-A0A133V8S2-F1
#
_entry.id   AF-A0A133V8S2-F1
#
_cell.length_a   1.000
_cell.length_b   1.000
_cell.length_c   1.000
_cell.angle_alpha   90.00
_cell.angle_beta   90.00
_cell.angle_gamma   90.00
#
_symmetry.space_group_name_H-M   'P 1'
#
loop_
_entity.id
_entity.type
_entity.pdbx_description
1 polymer ?
#
loop_
_entity_poly.entity_id
_entity_poly.type
_entity_poly.pdbx_seq_one_letter_code
_entity_poly.pdbx_strand_id
1 'polypeptide(L)'
;MAMAKEIFNQKKSELYKKTVGILLFLFTIAVLGEVIQGYLFETKTLYAVSVGPVLEEALKGGVLLLFFMAMSLSSPDFKKRLSSKEAWLVGGALTGLLIGLLEDWIDYSLSLSRLVPTLNHMVWTSLVGLGIFLYIKSEEKRSLDKIAIPYTIAVVSHVLWNYHAYLIGMGRQDIVFGALPWIISIGAIGIIWRTTSDQKIGSSR
;
A
#
# COMPACT_ATOMS: atom_id res chain seq x y z
N MET A 1 5.51 9.90 19.41
CA MET A 1 4.07 9.55 19.60
C MET A 1 3.08 10.73 19.35
N ALA A 2 3.58 11.94 19.08
CA ALA A 2 2.77 13.15 18.89
C ALA A 2 2.06 13.25 17.52
N MET A 3 2.66 12.77 16.44
CA MET A 3 2.14 12.97 15.07
C MET A 3 0.90 12.12 14.73
N ALA A 4 0.81 10.88 15.24
CA ALA A 4 -0.41 10.05 15.13
C ALA A 4 -1.62 10.69 15.85
N LYS A 5 -1.36 11.26 17.04
CA LYS A 5 -2.32 12.07 17.79
C LYS A 5 -2.71 13.32 16.99
N GLU A 6 -1.83 13.84 16.15
CA GLU A 6 -2.08 15.08 15.41
C GLU A 6 -2.95 14.88 14.17
N ILE A 7 -2.91 13.71 13.49
CA ILE A 7 -3.74 13.46 12.29
C ILE A 7 -5.14 12.98 12.66
N PHE A 8 -5.26 11.96 13.51
CA PHE A 8 -6.53 11.28 13.78
C PHE A 8 -7.29 11.82 14.98
N ASN A 9 -6.67 12.67 15.80
CA ASN A 9 -7.28 13.26 17.00
C ASN A 9 -7.69 14.72 16.81
N GLN A 10 -7.87 15.16 15.56
CA GLN A 10 -8.37 16.48 15.21
C GLN A 10 -9.89 16.57 15.38
N LYS A 11 -10.41 17.80 15.36
CA LYS A 11 -11.85 18.07 15.30
C LYS A 11 -12.47 17.38 14.07
N LYS A 12 -13.72 16.92 14.17
CA LYS A 12 -14.44 16.23 13.07
C LYS A 12 -14.41 17.03 11.75
N SER A 13 -14.54 18.36 11.83
CA SER A 13 -14.47 19.25 10.66
C SER A 13 -13.12 19.19 9.93
N GLU A 14 -12.02 19.06 10.65
CA GLU A 14 -10.67 18.98 10.07
C GLU A 14 -10.41 17.59 9.47
N LEU A 15 -10.90 16.53 10.13
CA LEU A 15 -10.88 15.19 9.54
C LEU A 15 -11.66 15.14 8.23
N TYR A 16 -12.85 15.74 8.17
CA TYR A 16 -13.64 15.81 6.95
C TYR A 16 -12.91 16.52 5.81
N LYS A 17 -12.31 17.70 6.08
CA LYS A 17 -11.48 18.42 5.08
C LYS A 17 -10.33 17.56 4.56
N LYS A 18 -9.64 16.83 5.44
CA LYS A 18 -8.57 15.90 5.05
C LYS A 18 -9.08 14.73 4.21
N THR A 19 -10.22 14.15 4.57
CA THR A 19 -10.88 13.10 3.78
C THR A 19 -11.19 13.61 2.37
N VAL A 20 -11.80 14.79 2.24
CA VAL A 20 -12.07 15.43 0.94
C VAL A 20 -10.76 15.68 0.18
N GLY A 21 -9.73 16.19 0.84
CA GLY A 21 -8.41 16.41 0.22
C GLY A 21 -7.78 15.11 -0.30
N ILE A 22 -7.85 14.02 0.46
CA ILE A 22 -7.36 12.70 0.02
C ILE A 22 -8.18 12.20 -1.17
N LEU A 23 -9.51 12.33 -1.14
CA LEU A 23 -10.36 11.94 -2.27
C LEU A 23 -10.01 12.72 -3.55
N LEU A 24 -9.82 14.03 -3.45
CA LEU A 24 -9.40 14.86 -4.59
C LEU A 24 -8.02 14.48 -5.11
N PHE A 25 -7.08 14.17 -4.21
CA PHE A 25 -5.75 13.71 -4.58
C PHE A 25 -5.79 12.36 -5.29
N LEU A 26 -6.53 11.39 -4.76
CA LEU A 26 -6.75 10.08 -5.39
C LEU A 26 -7.42 10.21 -6.75
N PHE A 27 -8.44 11.06 -6.86
CA PHE A 27 -9.09 11.35 -8.14
C PHE A 27 -8.10 11.95 -9.16
N THR A 28 -7.25 12.88 -8.72
CA THR A 28 -6.22 13.49 -9.59
C THR A 28 -5.22 12.44 -10.08
N ILE A 29 -4.75 11.55 -9.19
CA ILE A 29 -3.86 10.45 -9.58
C ILE A 29 -4.54 9.51 -10.58
N ALA A 30 -5.80 9.13 -10.33
CA ALA A 30 -6.55 8.25 -11.21
C ALA A 30 -6.73 8.86 -12.61
N VAL A 31 -7.10 10.15 -12.70
CA VAL A 31 -7.22 10.87 -13.97
C VAL A 31 -5.87 10.98 -14.68
N LEU A 32 -4.79 11.32 -13.96
CA LEU A 32 -3.45 11.36 -14.53
C LEU A 32 -3.02 10.00 -15.06
N GLY A 33 -3.32 8.91 -14.35
CA GLY A 33 -3.05 7.55 -14.80
C GLY A 33 -3.76 7.24 -16.11
N GLU A 34 -5.06 7.54 -16.19
CA GLU A 34 -5.86 7.33 -17.41
C GLU A 34 -5.32 8.15 -18.59
N VAL A 35 -4.95 9.42 -18.37
CA VAL A 35 -4.37 10.28 -19.40
C VAL A 35 -3.01 9.74 -19.84
N ILE A 36 -2.12 9.37 -18.91
CA ILE A 36 -0.82 8.80 -19.24
C ILE A 36 -0.98 7.52 -20.05
N GLN A 37 -1.89 6.63 -19.63
CA GLN A 37 -2.20 5.40 -20.34
C GLN A 37 -2.71 5.67 -21.76
N GLY A 38 -3.63 6.61 -21.93
CA GLY A 38 -4.27 6.91 -23.22
C GLY A 38 -3.38 7.68 -24.21
N TYR A 39 -2.46 8.51 -23.74
CA TYR A 39 -1.67 9.41 -24.58
C TYR A 39 -0.18 9.06 -24.70
N LEU A 40 0.43 8.46 -23.67
CA LEU A 40 1.89 8.22 -23.65
C LEU A 40 2.26 6.75 -23.91
N PHE A 41 1.31 5.82 -23.77
CA PHE A 41 1.56 4.40 -23.96
C PHE A 41 0.67 3.84 -25.06
N GLU A 42 1.21 3.69 -26.27
CA GLU A 42 0.52 3.08 -27.42
C GLU A 42 0.11 1.63 -27.15
N THR A 43 0.82 0.95 -26.24
CA THR A 43 0.51 -0.42 -25.81
C THR A 43 0.16 -0.45 -24.32
N LYS A 44 -1.06 -0.92 -24.00
CA LYS A 44 -1.55 -1.14 -22.62
C LYS A 44 -0.57 -1.96 -21.77
N THR A 45 0.18 -2.87 -22.39
CA THR A 45 1.14 -3.76 -21.72
C THR A 45 2.33 -3.02 -21.11
N LEU A 46 2.90 -2.03 -21.81
CA LEU A 46 4.03 -1.26 -21.27
C LEU A 46 3.62 -0.40 -20.08
N TYR A 47 2.44 0.23 -20.14
CA TYR A 47 1.87 0.98 -19.03
C TYR A 47 1.58 0.08 -17.82
N ALA A 48 0.91 -1.06 -18.04
CA ALA A 48 0.53 -2.01 -17.00
C ALA A 48 1.73 -2.65 -16.26
N VAL A 49 2.89 -2.75 -16.93
CA VAL A 49 4.10 -3.31 -16.34
C VAL A 49 4.98 -2.24 -15.66
N SER A 50 4.87 -0.95 -16.05
CA SER A 50 5.80 0.09 -15.58
C SER A 50 5.14 1.18 -14.72
N VAL A 51 4.27 2.00 -15.29
CA VAL A 51 3.69 3.18 -14.62
C VAL A 51 2.45 2.82 -13.80
N GLY A 52 1.64 1.87 -14.27
CA GLY A 52 0.45 1.37 -13.57
C GLY A 52 0.74 0.98 -12.12
N PRO A 53 1.73 0.10 -11.85
CA PRO A 53 2.09 -0.30 -10.49
C PRO A 53 2.48 0.87 -9.59
N VAL A 54 3.19 1.87 -10.11
CA VAL A 54 3.57 3.07 -9.33
C VAL A 54 2.33 3.83 -8.88
N LEU A 55 1.41 4.09 -9.81
CA LEU A 55 0.20 4.85 -9.48
C LEU A 55 -0.72 4.04 -8.57
N GLU A 56 -0.84 2.74 -8.78
CA GLU A 56 -1.69 1.88 -7.98
C GLU A 56 -1.20 1.75 -6.53
N GLU A 57 0.11 1.60 -6.29
CA GLU A 57 0.65 1.61 -4.93
C GLU A 57 0.43 2.96 -4.22
N ALA A 58 0.48 4.09 -4.95
CA ALA A 58 0.13 5.40 -4.39
C ALA A 58 -1.35 5.49 -4.02
N LEU A 59 -2.23 4.98 -4.89
CA LEU A 59 -3.67 4.92 -4.64
C LEU A 59 -3.99 4.03 -3.42
N LYS A 60 -3.38 2.85 -3.31
CA LYS A 60 -3.49 1.94 -2.16
C LYS A 60 -3.20 2.65 -0.84
N GLY A 61 -2.13 3.45 -0.78
CA GLY A 61 -1.79 4.23 0.41
C GLY A 61 -2.87 5.22 0.82
N GLY A 62 -3.46 5.95 -0.14
CA GLY A 62 -4.56 6.87 0.14
C GLY A 62 -5.87 6.16 0.50
N VAL A 63 -6.20 5.04 -0.15
CA VAL A 63 -7.36 4.20 0.20
C VAL A 63 -7.24 3.66 1.62
N LEU A 64 -6.05 3.20 2.02
CA LEU A 64 -5.77 2.75 3.39
C LEU A 64 -5.96 3.87 4.42
N LEU A 65 -5.51 5.10 4.10
CA LEU A 65 -5.74 6.26 4.95
C LEU A 65 -7.24 6.58 5.08
N LEU A 66 -8.00 6.53 3.99
CA LEU A 66 -9.45 6.70 4.01
C LEU A 66 -10.13 5.63 4.85
N PHE A 67 -9.72 4.36 4.69
CA PHE A 67 -10.21 3.25 5.50
C PHE A 67 -10.01 3.52 7.01
N PHE A 68 -8.81 3.90 7.43
CA PHE A 68 -8.55 4.22 8.83
C PHE A 68 -9.23 5.49 9.32
N MET A 69 -9.41 6.50 8.46
CA MET A 69 -10.20 7.69 8.79
C MET A 69 -11.67 7.34 9.02
N ALA A 70 -12.28 6.57 8.11
CA ALA A 70 -13.66 6.12 8.24
C ALA A 70 -13.86 5.31 9.53
N MET A 71 -12.98 4.35 9.80
CA MET A 71 -13.02 3.56 11.05
C MET A 71 -12.85 4.44 12.30
N SER A 72 -11.99 5.45 12.25
CA SER A 72 -11.77 6.39 13.36
C SER A 72 -12.94 7.35 13.60
N LEU A 73 -13.73 7.64 12.55
CA LEU A 73 -14.96 8.43 12.64
C LEU A 73 -16.10 7.60 13.22
N SER A 74 -16.18 6.32 12.86
CA SER A 74 -17.20 5.38 13.32
C SER A 74 -16.96 4.88 14.75
N SER A 75 -15.71 4.74 15.19
CA SER A 75 -15.36 4.26 16.53
C SER A 75 -14.22 5.08 17.15
N PRO A 76 -14.49 5.88 18.20
CA PRO A 76 -13.47 6.67 18.89
C PRO A 76 -12.34 5.83 19.50
N ASP A 77 -12.64 4.61 19.95
CA ASP A 77 -11.65 3.70 20.52
C ASP A 77 -10.69 3.12 19.47
N PHE A 78 -11.10 3.10 18.20
CA PHE A 78 -10.25 2.65 17.11
C PHE A 78 -9.02 3.54 16.93
N LYS A 79 -9.11 4.84 17.27
CA LYS A 79 -7.96 5.76 17.23
C LYS A 79 -6.78 5.29 18.10
N LYS A 80 -7.06 4.61 19.21
CA LYS A 80 -6.02 4.06 20.09
C LYS A 80 -5.23 2.95 19.38
N ARG A 81 -5.91 2.17 18.51
CA ARG A 81 -5.31 1.06 17.74
C ARG A 81 -4.37 1.55 16.65
N LEU A 82 -4.56 2.75 16.10
CA LEU A 82 -3.65 3.34 15.10
C LEU A 82 -2.23 3.61 15.62
N SER A 83 -2.02 3.50 16.93
CA SER A 83 -0.68 3.57 17.53
C SER A 83 0.08 2.24 17.48
N SER A 84 -0.57 1.15 17.09
CA SER A 84 -0.01 -0.21 17.00
C SER A 84 0.34 -0.57 15.57
N LYS A 85 1.51 -1.19 15.39
CA LYS A 85 2.02 -1.66 14.10
C LYS A 85 1.11 -2.74 13.49
N GLU A 86 0.57 -3.60 14.35
CA GLU A 86 -0.39 -4.66 14.01
C GLU A 86 -1.64 -4.08 13.32
N ALA A 87 -2.15 -2.95 13.81
CA ALA A 87 -3.32 -2.31 13.22
C ALA A 87 -3.06 -1.88 11.77
N TRP A 88 -1.87 -1.32 11.48
CA TRP A 88 -1.48 -0.90 10.14
C TRP A 88 -1.21 -2.07 9.21
N LEU A 89 -0.62 -3.15 9.72
CA LEU A 89 -0.41 -4.38 8.95
C LEU A 89 -1.75 -5.04 8.60
N VAL A 90 -2.62 -5.26 9.59
CA VAL A 90 -3.93 -5.89 9.37
C VAL A 90 -4.84 -5.01 8.52
N GLY A 91 -4.89 -3.70 8.78
CA GLY A 91 -5.69 -2.78 7.97
C GLY A 91 -5.15 -2.67 6.54
N GLY A 92 -3.83 -2.73 6.36
CA GLY A 92 -3.19 -2.84 5.04
C GLY A 92 -3.61 -4.11 4.32
N ALA A 93 -3.53 -5.27 4.99
CA ALA A 93 -3.95 -6.56 4.42
C ALA A 93 -5.44 -6.58 4.05
N LEU A 94 -6.32 -6.05 4.90
CA LEU A 94 -7.77 -5.96 4.62
C LEU A 94 -8.07 -5.01 3.46
N THR A 95 -7.36 -3.88 3.38
CA THR A 95 -7.51 -2.92 2.27
C THR A 95 -7.01 -3.54 0.97
N GLY A 96 -5.86 -4.22 1.01
CA GLY A 96 -5.31 -4.93 -0.14
C GLY A 96 -6.19 -6.09 -0.59
N LEU A 97 -6.82 -6.82 0.34
CA LEU A 97 -7.80 -7.85 0.02
C LEU A 97 -8.99 -7.26 -0.74
N LEU A 98 -9.53 -6.13 -0.27
CA LEU A 98 -10.64 -5.46 -0.95
C LEU A 98 -10.24 -5.04 -2.38
N ILE A 99 -9.05 -4.46 -2.54
CA ILE A 99 -8.54 -4.02 -3.85
C ILE A 99 -8.34 -5.22 -4.79
N GLY A 100 -7.66 -6.27 -4.33
CA GLY A 100 -7.45 -7.48 -5.13
C GLY A 100 -8.77 -8.14 -5.53
N LEU A 101 -9.75 -8.22 -4.63
CA LEU A 101 -11.08 -8.74 -4.94
C LEU A 101 -11.84 -7.87 -5.96
N LEU A 102 -11.68 -6.54 -5.91
CA LEU A 102 -12.29 -5.63 -6.87
C LEU A 102 -11.66 -5.76 -8.25
N GLU A 103 -10.34 -5.82 -8.33
CA GLU A 103 -9.60 -6.05 -9.58
C GLU A 103 -9.98 -7.41 -10.20
N ASP A 104 -9.98 -8.46 -9.38
CA ASP A 104 -10.39 -9.81 -9.80
C ASP A 104 -11.86 -9.89 -10.25
N TRP A 105 -12.73 -9.05 -9.70
CA TRP A 105 -14.13 -8.96 -10.09
C TRP A 105 -14.31 -8.27 -11.44
N ILE A 106 -13.47 -7.27 -11.74
CA ILE A 106 -13.52 -6.48 -12.97
C ILE A 106 -12.86 -7.24 -14.13
N ASP A 107 -11.71 -7.87 -13.91
CA ASP A 107 -10.84 -8.33 -15.00
C ASP A 107 -10.84 -9.84 -15.27
N TYR A 108 -11.31 -10.67 -14.34
CA TYR A 108 -11.22 -12.14 -14.48
C TYR A 108 -12.58 -12.82 -14.30
N SER A 109 -12.72 -14.11 -14.65
CA SER A 109 -13.82 -15.02 -14.23
C SER A 109 -13.36 -15.91 -13.06
N LEU A 110 -14.23 -16.35 -12.14
CA LEU A 110 -13.86 -17.05 -10.87
C LEU A 110 -12.93 -18.26 -11.10
N SER A 111 -11.63 -18.10 -10.88
CA SER A 111 -10.60 -19.16 -11.04
C SER A 111 -9.50 -19.08 -9.97
N LEU A 112 -8.80 -20.20 -9.75
CA LEU A 112 -7.64 -20.29 -8.84
C LEU A 112 -6.47 -19.36 -9.21
N SER A 113 -6.40 -18.91 -10.47
CA SER A 113 -5.42 -17.92 -10.93
C SER A 113 -5.60 -16.53 -10.31
N ARG A 114 -6.73 -16.26 -9.65
CA ARG A 114 -7.05 -15.02 -8.92
C ARG A 114 -6.44 -14.93 -7.52
N LEU A 115 -6.12 -16.09 -6.93
CA LEU A 115 -5.67 -16.12 -5.53
C LEU A 115 -4.34 -15.37 -5.36
N VAL A 116 -3.40 -15.57 -6.29
CA VAL A 116 -2.05 -15.02 -6.12
C VAL A 116 -2.00 -13.49 -6.31
N PRO A 117 -2.66 -12.90 -7.33
CA PRO A 117 -2.84 -11.45 -7.42
C PRO A 117 -3.47 -10.87 -6.15
N THR A 118 -4.62 -11.38 -5.70
CA THR A 118 -5.26 -10.89 -4.47
C THR A 118 -4.33 -10.94 -3.24
N LEU A 119 -3.62 -12.06 -3.03
CA LEU A 119 -2.69 -12.18 -1.92
C LEU A 119 -1.50 -11.22 -2.06
N ASN A 120 -1.04 -10.94 -3.28
CA ASN A 120 -0.03 -9.91 -3.53
C ASN A 120 -0.53 -8.51 -3.11
N HIS A 121 -1.75 -8.11 -3.49
CA HIS A 121 -2.31 -6.82 -3.05
C HIS A 121 -2.38 -6.73 -1.53
N MET A 122 -2.72 -7.81 -0.82
CA MET A 122 -2.68 -7.83 0.64
C MET A 122 -1.29 -7.53 1.20
N VAL A 123 -0.26 -8.19 0.66
CA VAL A 123 1.14 -8.04 1.11
C VAL A 123 1.69 -6.65 0.78
N TRP A 124 1.51 -6.17 -0.45
CA TRP A 124 2.02 -4.87 -0.89
C TRP A 124 1.32 -3.72 -0.16
N THR A 125 0.00 -3.79 0.02
CA THR A 125 -0.73 -2.78 0.78
C THR A 125 -0.34 -2.80 2.27
N SER A 126 0.02 -3.96 2.82
CA SER A 126 0.57 -4.06 4.18
C SER A 126 1.94 -3.36 4.30
N LEU A 127 2.81 -3.49 3.29
CA LEU A 127 4.08 -2.77 3.24
C LEU A 127 3.88 -1.25 3.18
N VAL A 128 2.97 -0.79 2.32
CA VAL A 128 2.60 0.63 2.24
C VAL A 128 2.07 1.13 3.60
N GLY A 129 1.20 0.35 4.25
CA GLY A 129 0.68 0.66 5.58
C GLY A 129 1.77 0.74 6.65
N LEU A 130 2.75 -0.17 6.63
CA LEU A 130 3.91 -0.11 7.52
C LEU A 130 4.77 1.14 7.28
N GLY A 131 4.98 1.55 6.02
CA GLY A 131 5.70 2.78 5.71
C GLY A 131 5.01 4.02 6.27
N ILE A 132 3.68 4.11 6.12
CA ILE A 132 2.88 5.18 6.70
C ILE A 132 2.97 5.17 8.23
N PHE A 133 2.88 3.99 8.85
CA PHE A 133 3.04 3.84 10.30
C PHE A 133 4.41 4.35 10.78
N LEU A 134 5.50 3.94 10.12
CA LEU A 134 6.85 4.34 10.47
C LEU A 134 7.03 5.85 10.37
N TYR A 135 6.50 6.46 9.32
CA TYR A 135 6.49 7.92 9.17
C TYR A 135 5.72 8.61 10.28
N ILE A 136 4.51 8.14 10.59
CA ILE A 136 3.68 8.68 11.68
C ILE A 136 4.36 8.52 13.05
N LYS A 137 5.18 7.48 13.23
CA LYS A 137 5.93 7.23 14.47
C LYS A 137 7.23 8.01 14.55
N SER A 138 7.83 8.37 13.41
CA SER A 138 9.03 9.19 13.37
C SER A 138 8.76 10.56 14.03
N GLU A 139 9.67 10.99 14.89
CA GLU A 139 9.57 12.32 15.53
C GLU A 139 10.10 13.43 14.61
N GLU A 140 10.76 13.03 13.54
CA GLU A 140 11.29 13.91 12.50
C GLU A 140 10.24 14.15 11.41
N LYS A 141 9.85 15.41 11.23
CA LYS A 141 8.89 15.87 10.20
C LYS A 141 9.34 15.62 8.75
N ARG A 142 10.49 14.98 8.50
CA ARG A 142 11.11 14.80 7.19
C ARG A 142 11.69 13.40 6.92
N SER A 143 11.35 12.38 7.71
CA SER A 143 11.79 11.00 7.43
C SER A 143 10.97 10.35 6.31
N LEU A 144 10.98 10.97 5.12
CA LEU A 144 10.31 10.44 3.92
C LEU A 144 10.89 9.09 3.50
N ASP A 145 12.14 8.79 3.86
CA ASP A 145 12.77 7.49 3.69
C ASP A 145 11.95 6.33 4.31
N LYS A 146 11.28 6.61 5.45
CA LYS A 146 10.44 5.63 6.16
C LYS A 146 9.19 5.23 5.38
N ILE A 147 8.68 6.12 4.52
CA ILE A 147 7.60 5.80 3.56
C ILE A 147 8.21 5.25 2.28
N ALA A 148 9.26 5.89 1.76
CA ALA A 148 9.81 5.63 0.44
C ALA A 148 10.35 4.21 0.31
N ILE A 149 11.01 3.66 1.35
CA ILE A 149 11.57 2.30 1.28
C ILE A 149 10.46 1.23 1.17
N PRO A 150 9.47 1.14 2.10
CA PRO A 150 8.40 0.15 1.98
C PRO A 150 7.57 0.34 0.71
N TYR A 151 7.34 1.59 0.30
CA TYR A 151 6.65 1.91 -0.94
C TYR A 151 7.41 1.42 -2.18
N THR A 152 8.71 1.71 -2.28
CA THR A 152 9.56 1.27 -3.40
C THR A 152 9.58 -0.26 -3.49
N ILE A 153 9.63 -0.95 -2.34
CA ILE A 153 9.58 -2.42 -2.31
C ILE A 153 8.25 -2.95 -2.83
N ALA A 154 7.13 -2.34 -2.43
CA ALA A 154 5.80 -2.70 -2.95
C ALA A 154 5.74 -2.51 -4.47
N VAL A 155 6.17 -1.34 -4.97
CA VAL A 155 6.20 -1.02 -6.41
C VAL A 155 7.07 -2.01 -7.18
N VAL A 156 8.31 -2.24 -6.75
CA VAL A 156 9.24 -3.16 -7.44
C VAL A 156 8.67 -4.58 -7.45
N SER A 157 8.12 -5.04 -6.33
CA SER A 157 7.50 -6.38 -6.24
C SER A 157 6.30 -6.49 -7.19
N HIS A 158 5.50 -5.44 -7.30
CA HIS A 158 4.37 -5.39 -8.21
C HIS A 158 4.81 -5.39 -9.68
N VAL A 159 5.78 -4.58 -10.06
CA VAL A 159 6.37 -4.59 -11.42
C VAL A 159 6.90 -5.98 -11.79
N LEU A 160 7.63 -6.63 -10.88
CA LEU A 160 8.15 -7.98 -11.09
C LEU A 160 7.03 -9.01 -11.28
N TRP A 161 5.93 -8.89 -10.52
CA TRP A 161 4.77 -9.76 -10.68
C TRP A 161 4.05 -9.53 -12.01
N ASN A 162 3.83 -8.29 -12.43
CA ASN A 162 3.18 -8.00 -13.71
C ASN A 162 4.04 -8.48 -14.88
N TYR A 163 5.36 -8.38 -14.77
CA TYR A 163 6.27 -8.96 -15.75
C TYR A 163 6.19 -10.50 -15.78
N HIS A 164 6.12 -11.15 -14.61
CA HIS A 164 5.87 -12.60 -14.53
C HIS A 164 4.55 -13.01 -15.18
N ALA A 165 3.45 -12.31 -14.87
CA ALA A 165 2.14 -12.56 -15.44
C ALA A 165 2.14 -12.38 -16.96
N TYR A 166 2.84 -11.36 -17.47
CA TYR A 166 3.05 -11.17 -18.90
C TYR A 166 3.79 -12.34 -19.56
N LEU A 167 4.88 -12.82 -18.95
CA LEU A 167 5.62 -13.98 -19.46
C LEU A 167 4.72 -15.22 -19.53
N ILE A 168 3.92 -15.49 -18.48
CA ILE A 168 2.97 -16.60 -18.44
C ILE A 168 1.94 -16.46 -19.57
N GLY A 169 1.40 -15.26 -19.79
CA GLY A 169 0.46 -14.97 -20.88
C GLY A 169 1.03 -15.27 -22.27
N MET A 170 2.35 -15.18 -22.44
CA MET A 170 3.06 -15.58 -23.67
C MET A 170 3.45 -17.07 -23.70
N GLY A 171 3.04 -17.88 -22.73
CA GLY A 171 3.40 -19.29 -22.62
C GLY A 171 4.83 -19.54 -22.09
N ARG A 172 5.47 -18.54 -21.48
CA ARG A 172 6.81 -18.67 -20.86
C ARG A 172 6.66 -18.71 -19.35
N GLN A 173 7.24 -19.72 -18.70
CA GLN A 173 7.28 -19.78 -17.23
C GLN A 173 8.66 -19.36 -16.75
N ASP A 174 8.69 -18.44 -15.78
CA ASP A 174 9.89 -18.10 -15.02
C ASP A 174 9.57 -18.12 -13.52
N ILE A 175 10.02 -19.18 -12.87
CA ILE A 175 9.82 -19.43 -11.44
C ILE A 175 10.50 -18.35 -10.59
N VAL A 176 11.61 -17.77 -11.07
CA VAL A 176 12.36 -16.75 -10.34
C VAL A 176 11.54 -15.46 -10.25
N PHE A 177 10.95 -15.02 -11.37
CA PHE A 177 10.05 -13.85 -11.36
C PHE A 177 8.74 -14.09 -10.59
N GLY A 178 8.28 -15.34 -10.47
CA GLY A 178 7.14 -15.69 -9.62
C GLY A 178 7.43 -15.66 -8.13
N ALA A 179 8.65 -16.04 -7.71
CA ALA A 179 9.03 -16.14 -6.30
C ALA A 179 9.65 -14.85 -5.72
N LEU A 180 10.37 -14.06 -6.53
CA LEU A 180 11.06 -12.85 -6.11
C LEU A 180 10.15 -11.80 -5.43
N PRO A 181 8.95 -11.46 -5.96
CA PRO A 181 8.05 -10.51 -5.32
C PRO A 181 7.71 -10.89 -3.88
N TRP A 182 7.50 -12.18 -3.64
CA TRP A 182 7.18 -12.74 -2.33
C TRP A 182 8.37 -12.68 -1.37
N ILE A 183 9.55 -13.10 -1.83
CA ILE A 183 10.77 -13.10 -1.01
C ILE A 183 11.12 -11.68 -0.57
N ILE A 184 11.10 -10.72 -1.49
CA ILE A 184 11.43 -9.33 -1.20
C ILE A 184 10.38 -8.73 -0.26
N SER A 185 9.09 -8.95 -0.53
CA SER A 185 8.02 -8.34 0.27
C SER A 185 7.94 -8.91 1.68
N ILE A 186 7.96 -10.24 1.84
CA ILE A 186 7.94 -10.89 3.16
C ILE A 186 9.23 -10.59 3.93
N GLY A 187 10.38 -10.62 3.24
CA GLY A 187 11.67 -10.23 3.83
C GLY A 187 11.64 -8.80 4.37
N ALA A 188 11.10 -7.86 3.60
CA ALA A 188 10.94 -6.47 4.00
C ALA A 188 9.99 -6.32 5.21
N ILE A 189 8.84 -6.99 5.20
CA ILE A 189 7.92 -7.02 6.36
C ILE A 189 8.67 -7.54 7.59
N GLY A 190 9.42 -8.64 7.46
CA GLY A 190 10.20 -9.23 8.55
C GLY A 190 11.26 -8.28 9.12
N ILE A 191 11.99 -7.58 8.26
CA ILE A 191 13.01 -6.59 8.67
C ILE A 191 12.37 -5.39 9.36
N ILE A 192 11.32 -4.81 8.77
CA ILE A 192 10.58 -3.68 9.36
C ILE A 192 9.97 -4.07 10.71
N TRP A 193 9.48 -5.31 10.79
CA TRP A 193 8.90 -5.85 12.01
C TRP A 193 9.92 -5.97 13.14
N ARG A 194 11.14 -6.43 12.85
CA ARG A 194 12.21 -6.58 13.86
C ARG A 194 12.78 -5.24 14.30
N THR A 195 13.11 -4.38 13.35
CA THR A 195 13.76 -3.07 13.60
C THR A 195 12.94 -2.13 14.49
N THR A 196 11.61 -2.25 14.52
CA THR A 196 10.74 -1.48 15.43
C THR A 196 10.58 -2.09 16.82
N SER A 197 10.90 -3.37 17.01
CA SER A 197 10.86 -4.05 18.31
C SER A 197 12.13 -3.75 19.13
N ASP A 198 13.27 -3.57 18.46
CA ASP A 198 14.58 -3.38 19.11
C ASP A 198 14.83 -1.94 19.59
N GLN A 199 14.08 -0.95 19.09
CA GLN A 199 14.19 0.45 19.54
C GLN A 199 13.63 0.71 20.96
N LYS A 200 13.10 -0.31 21.66
CA LYS A 200 12.71 -0.21 23.08
C LYS A 200 13.84 -0.52 24.07
N ILE A 201 15.03 -0.91 23.60
CA ILE A 201 16.17 -1.27 24.47
C ILE A 201 17.30 -0.26 24.22
N GLY A 202 17.12 1.00 24.61
CA GLY A 202 18.17 2.00 24.36
C GLY A 202 17.96 3.43 24.85
N SER A 203 16.90 3.74 25.61
CA SER A 203 16.70 5.10 26.16
C SER A 203 16.51 5.13 27.68
N SER A 204 17.37 4.40 28.39
CA SER A 204 17.58 4.60 29.83
C SER A 204 19.06 4.86 30.08
N ARG A 205 19.49 6.09 29.80
CA ARG A 205 20.62 6.74 30.46
C ARG A 205 20.28 8.20 30.67
#